data_AF-A0ABD3M048-F1
#
_entry.id   AF-A0ABD3M048-F1
#
_cell.length_a   1.000
_cell.length_b   1.000
_cell.length_c   1.000
_cell.angle_alpha   90.00
_cell.angle_beta   90.00
_cell.angle_gamma   90.00
#
_symmetry.space_group_name_H-M   'P 1'
#
loop_
_entity.id
_entity.type
_entity.pdbx_description
1 polymer ?
#
loop_
_entity_poly.entity_id
_entity_poly.type
_entity_poly.pdbx_seq_one_letter_code
_entity_poly.pdbx_strand_id
1 'polypeptide(L)'
;MATSTVEEYVSLPLGKTFIRWDNVKRTSEHSNQPSSSRPILLLLHGATVPSWQFDALIPELISSNSLNHYRVLRVDLYGHGRSARPDTKYNLDLFATQVIDIIDQCCVGCTHMVGLGHSMGAAVLAHVVSIKQQSFRRLVLVAPMLDYKSLNPLSRLLSVPMVGEALMQNSIVPTLKKRRMTRYGAIGMPELGDRFINEIESRDTEISFSEMLLRMFRHGAVGDQTAVYQRLVDTVPIGSGGSTGSLKIHVMWGSEDNVANEKQIIQILCQLGKVEGSEKLIDGSGRAQLEKNGVTFNKLEGLEHNLLLSHPIICADDMIKRLYDIRSSQNLPLFEKQNNVVDATSTSSVDESVSRQESGTTKNPLELASWYAAEAFGKVFGTKRSDGAAVDSDQDSESIDLTKPPSSLEETLKRIQLDNDRSYFLTGEVDGLIYDEKCTFADPFVSFDGRDRFIDNLSNLGSFITNYDAKLIKFEVEDDGREIVTKVMVKLELNLPWKPVLAWPWGVSYSIDPVSFLVTKHIESWDIEPLKGVAQIFRRPTVKIGNKQ
;
A
#
# COMPACT_ATOMS: atom_id res chain seq x y z
N MET A 1 -28.55 -24.67 26.33
CA MET A 1 -27.18 -25.18 26.59
C MET A 1 -26.23 -24.00 26.45
N ALA A 2 -25.41 -23.72 27.46
CA ALA A 2 -24.41 -22.65 27.37
C ALA A 2 -23.43 -22.93 26.23
N THR A 3 -23.25 -21.95 25.36
CA THR A 3 -22.24 -21.98 24.29
C THR A 3 -20.89 -21.65 24.92
N SER A 4 -19.84 -22.38 24.56
CA SER A 4 -18.50 -22.18 25.11
C SER A 4 -17.53 -21.71 24.04
N THR A 5 -16.56 -20.91 24.46
CA THR A 5 -15.32 -20.66 23.73
C THR A 5 -14.32 -21.76 24.04
N VAL A 6 -13.60 -22.25 23.03
CA VAL A 6 -12.45 -23.16 23.19
C VAL A 6 -11.25 -22.54 22.48
N GLU A 7 -10.14 -22.42 23.17
CA GLU A 7 -8.87 -21.94 22.63
C GLU A 7 -7.89 -23.11 22.54
N GLU A 8 -7.24 -23.27 21.38
CA GLU A 8 -6.33 -24.40 21.16
C GLU A 8 -5.16 -24.00 20.26
N TYR A 9 -4.08 -24.79 20.36
CA TYR A 9 -2.93 -24.68 19.47
C TYR A 9 -2.89 -25.92 18.57
N VAL A 10 -2.89 -25.71 17.27
CA VAL A 10 -2.71 -26.75 16.26
C VAL A 10 -1.25 -26.77 15.83
N SER A 11 -0.64 -27.95 15.84
CA SER A 11 0.74 -28.12 15.39
C SER A 11 0.76 -28.27 13.87
N LEU A 12 1.33 -27.29 13.19
CA LEU A 12 1.52 -27.27 11.73
C LEU A 12 3.02 -27.32 11.39
N PRO A 13 3.42 -27.62 10.14
CA PRO A 13 4.82 -27.80 9.75
C PRO A 13 5.74 -26.61 10.09
N LEU A 14 5.22 -25.38 10.05
CA LEU A 14 5.99 -24.15 10.33
C LEU A 14 5.74 -23.61 11.76
N GLY A 15 5.25 -24.45 12.66
CA GLY A 15 5.05 -24.14 14.07
C GLY A 15 3.59 -24.05 14.48
N LYS A 16 3.37 -23.78 15.77
CA LYS A 16 2.04 -23.73 16.38
C LYS A 16 1.17 -22.64 15.74
N THR A 17 -0.06 -22.98 15.43
CA THR A 17 -1.10 -22.04 15.00
C THR A 17 -2.15 -21.95 16.10
N PHE A 18 -2.44 -20.74 16.55
CA PHE A 18 -3.51 -20.50 17.49
C PHE A 18 -4.85 -20.41 16.75
N ILE A 19 -5.81 -21.20 17.21
CA ILE A 19 -7.19 -21.11 16.76
C ILE A 19 -8.14 -21.01 17.94
N ARG A 20 -9.28 -20.38 17.68
CA ARG A 20 -10.34 -20.21 18.66
C ARG A 20 -11.67 -20.63 18.05
N TRP A 21 -12.37 -21.48 18.77
CA TRP A 21 -13.73 -21.85 18.46
C TRP A 21 -14.71 -21.11 19.36
N ASP A 22 -15.72 -20.49 18.76
CA ASP A 22 -16.86 -19.94 19.47
C ASP A 22 -18.15 -20.69 19.09
N ASN A 23 -19.16 -20.63 19.95
CA ASN A 23 -20.45 -21.32 19.77
C ASN A 23 -20.35 -22.86 19.66
N VAL A 24 -19.39 -23.45 20.40
CA VAL A 24 -19.29 -24.90 20.53
C VAL A 24 -20.18 -25.37 21.69
N LYS A 25 -20.90 -26.48 21.51
CA LYS A 25 -21.61 -27.13 22.61
C LYS A 25 -20.59 -28.01 23.34
N ARG A 26 -20.42 -27.80 24.64
CA ARG A 26 -19.64 -28.71 25.50
C ARG A 26 -20.34 -30.07 25.49
N THR A 27 -19.81 -31.04 24.74
CA THR A 27 -20.24 -32.43 24.88
C THR A 27 -19.77 -32.90 26.26
N SER A 28 -20.67 -33.56 27.00
CA SER A 28 -20.31 -34.24 28.24
C SER A 28 -19.13 -35.18 27.97
N GLU A 29 -18.16 -35.15 28.88
CA GLU A 29 -16.93 -35.94 28.90
C GLU A 29 -17.17 -37.34 28.33
N HIS A 30 -16.37 -37.76 27.34
CA HIS A 30 -16.30 -39.07 26.62
C HIS A 30 -16.51 -39.04 25.10
N SER A 31 -16.55 -37.87 24.44
CA SER A 31 -16.28 -37.80 22.99
C SER A 31 -15.34 -36.65 22.67
N ASN A 32 -14.07 -36.95 22.39
CA ASN A 32 -13.07 -36.01 21.87
C ASN A 32 -13.37 -35.58 20.41
N GLN A 33 -14.63 -35.53 20.01
CA GLN A 33 -15.04 -35.01 18.72
C GLN A 33 -16.15 -33.97 18.90
N PRO A 34 -15.92 -32.70 18.56
CA PRO A 34 -17.00 -31.73 18.45
C PRO A 34 -18.03 -32.27 17.46
N SER A 35 -19.32 -32.21 17.78
CA SER A 35 -20.40 -32.73 16.93
C SER A 35 -20.20 -32.25 15.48
N SER A 36 -19.76 -33.14 14.60
CA SER A 36 -19.21 -32.81 13.27
C SER A 36 -20.27 -32.33 12.27
N SER A 37 -21.55 -32.34 12.65
CA SER A 37 -22.66 -32.00 11.77
C SER A 37 -22.99 -30.50 11.69
N ARG A 38 -22.51 -29.66 12.63
CA ARG A 38 -22.79 -28.21 12.61
C ARG A 38 -21.88 -27.49 11.61
N PRO A 39 -22.44 -26.58 10.77
CA PRO A 39 -21.65 -25.85 9.77
C PRO A 39 -20.66 -24.90 10.46
N ILE A 40 -19.62 -24.54 9.71
CA ILE A 40 -18.51 -23.73 10.22
C ILE A 40 -18.53 -22.36 9.55
N LEU A 41 -18.36 -21.33 10.36
CA LEU A 41 -18.09 -19.97 9.92
C LEU A 41 -16.61 -19.67 10.19
N LEU A 42 -15.78 -19.67 9.15
CA LEU A 42 -14.34 -19.45 9.22
C LEU A 42 -14.01 -17.96 9.07
N LEU A 43 -13.30 -17.38 10.03
CA LEU A 43 -12.94 -15.96 10.08
C LEU A 43 -11.42 -15.76 9.98
N LEU A 44 -11.00 -15.00 8.96
CA LEU A 44 -9.60 -14.68 8.69
C LEU A 44 -9.34 -13.17 8.83
N HIS A 45 -8.38 -12.82 9.68
CA HIS A 45 -8.08 -11.43 10.03
C HIS A 45 -7.21 -10.71 9.00
N GLY A 46 -7.08 -9.38 9.15
CA GLY A 46 -6.27 -8.53 8.27
C GLY A 46 -4.77 -8.52 8.59
N ALA A 47 -4.01 -7.65 7.92
CA ALA A 47 -2.53 -7.68 7.91
C ALA A 47 -1.82 -7.24 9.19
N THR A 48 -2.53 -6.73 10.21
CA THR A 48 -1.89 -6.19 11.42
C THR A 48 -2.51 -6.66 12.72
N VAL A 49 -3.83 -6.87 12.74
CA VAL A 49 -4.56 -7.22 13.96
C VAL A 49 -4.97 -8.68 13.86
N PRO A 50 -4.68 -9.53 14.87
CA PRO A 50 -5.05 -10.94 14.86
C PRO A 50 -6.55 -11.15 15.08
N SER A 51 -6.97 -12.40 15.26
CA SER A 51 -8.38 -12.81 15.23
C SER A 51 -9.28 -12.21 16.31
N TRP A 52 -8.71 -11.51 17.30
CA TRP A 52 -9.49 -10.75 18.27
C TRP A 52 -10.20 -9.53 17.69
N GLN A 53 -9.84 -9.09 16.48
CA GLN A 53 -10.62 -8.06 15.79
C GLN A 53 -12.09 -8.44 15.56
N PHE A 54 -12.44 -9.72 15.72
CA PHE A 54 -13.80 -10.22 15.60
C PHE A 54 -14.53 -10.30 16.95
N ASP A 55 -13.87 -10.01 18.09
CA ASP A 55 -14.44 -10.20 19.44
C ASP A 55 -15.80 -9.50 19.61
N ALA A 56 -15.96 -8.29 19.06
CA ALA A 56 -17.21 -7.53 19.11
C ALA A 56 -18.28 -8.04 18.11
N LEU A 57 -17.86 -8.67 17.01
CA LEU A 57 -18.74 -9.17 15.94
C LEU A 57 -19.38 -10.52 16.30
N ILE A 58 -18.65 -11.41 16.98
CA ILE A 58 -19.11 -12.78 17.24
C ILE A 58 -20.45 -12.84 17.97
N PRO A 59 -20.67 -12.10 19.08
CA PRO A 59 -21.94 -12.13 19.80
C PRO A 59 -23.14 -11.78 18.93
N GLU A 60 -22.99 -10.79 18.04
CA GLU A 60 -24.04 -10.36 17.11
C GLU A 60 -24.37 -11.44 16.08
N LEU A 61 -23.33 -12.08 15.51
CA LEU A 61 -23.53 -13.17 14.56
C LEU A 61 -24.22 -14.36 15.22
N ILE A 62 -23.75 -14.85 16.37
CA ILE A 62 -24.27 -16.09 16.97
C ILE A 62 -25.60 -15.91 17.70
N SER A 63 -25.97 -14.68 18.05
CA SER A 63 -27.30 -14.39 18.63
C SER A 63 -28.40 -14.36 17.57
N SER A 64 -28.04 -14.21 16.30
CA SER A 64 -29.01 -14.24 15.20
C SER A 64 -29.60 -15.62 14.97
N ASN A 65 -30.89 -15.67 14.62
CA ASN A 65 -31.56 -16.94 14.26
C ASN A 65 -30.90 -17.62 13.05
N SER A 66 -30.27 -16.85 12.17
CA SER A 66 -29.66 -17.35 10.94
C SER A 66 -28.31 -18.02 11.17
N LEU A 67 -27.53 -17.60 12.17
CA LEU A 67 -26.16 -18.10 12.41
C LEU A 67 -25.95 -18.76 13.78
N ASN A 68 -26.96 -18.80 14.66
CA ASN A 68 -26.86 -19.44 15.99
C ASN A 68 -26.45 -20.94 15.96
N HIS A 69 -26.58 -21.61 14.82
CA HIS A 69 -26.22 -23.00 14.62
C HIS A 69 -24.81 -23.20 14.03
N TYR A 70 -24.13 -22.13 13.62
CA TYR A 70 -22.75 -22.19 13.15
C TYR A 70 -21.78 -22.30 14.32
N ARG A 71 -20.72 -23.09 14.16
CA ARG A 71 -19.51 -22.99 14.97
C ARG A 71 -18.62 -21.96 14.32
N VAL A 72 -18.08 -21.03 15.09
CA VAL A 72 -17.19 -20.00 14.54
C VAL A 72 -15.76 -20.45 14.76
N LEU A 73 -14.98 -20.56 13.68
CA LEU A 73 -13.55 -20.85 13.73
C LEU A 73 -12.79 -19.58 13.39
N ARG A 74 -11.96 -19.13 14.33
CA ARG A 74 -11.06 -17.99 14.17
C ARG A 74 -9.62 -18.49 14.16
N VAL A 75 -8.83 -17.97 13.23
CA VAL A 75 -7.43 -18.36 13.06
C VAL A 75 -6.54 -17.13 13.19
N ASP A 76 -5.54 -17.21 14.06
CA ASP A 76 -4.40 -16.28 14.01
C ASP A 76 -3.45 -16.76 12.91
N LEU A 77 -3.30 -15.95 11.85
CA LEU A 77 -2.36 -16.24 10.79
C LEU A 77 -0.92 -16.19 11.31
N TYR A 78 0.00 -16.91 10.67
CA TYR A 78 1.42 -16.88 11.01
C TYR A 78 1.92 -15.43 11.10
N GLY A 79 2.83 -15.15 12.04
CA GLY A 79 3.25 -13.78 12.30
C GLY A 79 2.38 -13.00 13.29
N HIS A 80 1.13 -13.41 13.49
CA HIS A 80 0.12 -12.63 14.20
C HIS A 80 -0.36 -13.32 15.48
N GLY A 81 -0.75 -12.49 16.45
CA GLY A 81 -1.36 -12.93 17.70
C GLY A 81 -0.53 -14.00 18.40
N ARG A 82 -1.14 -15.14 18.67
CA ARG A 82 -0.53 -16.26 19.41
C ARG A 82 0.06 -17.35 18.51
N SER A 83 -0.07 -17.20 17.19
CA SER A 83 0.54 -18.12 16.22
C SER A 83 2.04 -17.91 16.10
N ALA A 84 2.75 -18.95 15.66
CA ALA A 84 4.19 -18.89 15.44
C ALA A 84 4.57 -17.80 14.43
N ARG A 85 5.80 -17.29 14.54
CA ARG A 85 6.42 -16.40 13.56
C ARG A 85 7.58 -17.13 12.86
N PRO A 86 7.30 -18.03 11.90
CA PRO A 86 8.33 -18.85 11.26
C PRO A 86 9.30 -18.02 10.42
N ASP A 87 10.57 -18.45 10.38
CA ASP A 87 11.61 -17.86 9.54
C ASP A 87 11.44 -18.27 8.08
N THR A 88 10.50 -17.60 7.41
CA THR A 88 10.13 -17.87 6.02
C THR A 88 9.69 -16.60 5.29
N LYS A 89 9.32 -16.75 4.02
CA LYS A 89 8.71 -15.69 3.20
C LYS A 89 7.24 -15.53 3.59
N TYR A 90 6.87 -14.33 4.03
CA TYR A 90 5.49 -13.98 4.32
C TYR A 90 4.78 -13.51 3.04
N ASN A 91 4.15 -14.45 2.34
CA ASN A 91 3.35 -14.23 1.14
C ASN A 91 1.93 -14.80 1.30
N LEU A 92 1.06 -14.60 0.31
CA LEU A 92 -0.31 -15.11 0.41
C LEU A 92 -0.38 -16.65 0.40
N ASP A 93 0.55 -17.32 -0.27
CA ASP A 93 0.64 -18.79 -0.30
C ASP A 93 0.90 -19.38 1.09
N LEU A 94 1.77 -18.75 1.89
CA LEU A 94 2.03 -19.14 3.28
C LEU A 94 0.74 -19.14 4.10
N PHE A 95 -0.01 -18.03 4.05
CA PHE A 95 -1.24 -17.88 4.83
C PHE A 95 -2.34 -18.81 4.32
N ALA A 96 -2.48 -18.97 3.00
CA ALA A 96 -3.46 -19.89 2.43
C ALA A 96 -3.16 -21.34 2.80
N THR A 97 -1.89 -21.74 2.75
CA THR A 97 -1.43 -23.09 3.15
C THR A 97 -1.73 -23.34 4.63
N GLN A 98 -1.39 -22.38 5.50
CA GLN A 98 -1.72 -22.48 6.93
C GLN A 98 -3.21 -22.72 7.16
N VAL A 99 -4.08 -21.94 6.51
CA VAL A 99 -5.53 -22.08 6.67
C VAL A 99 -6.03 -23.39 6.09
N ILE A 100 -5.49 -23.84 4.96
CA ILE A 100 -5.80 -25.15 4.36
C ILE A 100 -5.45 -26.29 5.33
N ASP A 101 -4.26 -26.25 5.94
CA ASP A 101 -3.84 -27.25 6.92
C ASP A 101 -4.77 -27.26 8.15
N ILE A 102 -5.22 -26.09 8.62
CA ILE A 102 -6.22 -25.98 9.68
C ILE A 102 -7.57 -26.59 9.26
N ILE A 103 -8.03 -26.33 8.04
CA ILE A 103 -9.28 -26.91 7.52
C ILE A 103 -9.14 -28.43 7.46
N ASP A 104 -8.02 -28.95 6.95
CA ASP A 104 -7.80 -30.39 6.79
C ASP A 104 -7.65 -31.13 8.13
N GLN A 105 -7.13 -30.47 9.17
CA GLN A 105 -7.01 -31.09 10.50
C GLN A 105 -8.27 -30.89 11.37
N CYS A 106 -8.86 -29.70 11.36
CA CYS A 106 -9.87 -29.30 12.35
C CYS A 106 -11.30 -29.32 11.82
N CYS A 107 -11.47 -29.36 10.49
CA CYS A 107 -12.77 -29.28 9.82
C CYS A 107 -13.11 -30.56 9.04
N VAL A 108 -12.50 -31.69 9.40
CA VAL A 108 -12.71 -33.00 8.73
C VAL A 108 -14.20 -33.34 8.65
N GLY A 109 -14.65 -33.72 7.46
CA GLY A 109 -16.05 -34.06 7.19
C GLY A 109 -16.99 -32.86 7.06
N CYS A 110 -16.50 -31.62 7.22
CA CYS A 110 -17.29 -30.44 6.94
C CYS A 110 -17.46 -30.27 5.42
N THR A 111 -18.70 -30.40 4.96
CA THR A 111 -19.05 -30.29 3.53
C THR A 111 -19.55 -28.89 3.16
N HIS A 112 -19.76 -28.01 4.15
CA HIS A 112 -20.40 -26.71 3.97
C HIS A 112 -19.86 -25.68 4.99
N MET A 113 -18.98 -24.81 4.51
CA MET A 113 -18.41 -23.69 5.26
C MET A 113 -18.86 -22.34 4.68
N VAL A 114 -18.95 -21.35 5.55
CA VAL A 114 -19.01 -19.93 5.20
C VAL A 114 -17.67 -19.31 5.59
N GLY A 115 -17.06 -18.55 4.67
CA GLY A 115 -15.83 -17.83 4.93
C GLY A 115 -16.10 -16.34 5.12
N LEU A 116 -15.44 -15.72 6.10
CA LEU A 116 -15.37 -14.28 6.27
C LEU A 116 -13.91 -13.87 6.31
N GLY A 117 -13.49 -13.02 5.40
CA GLY A 117 -12.14 -12.46 5.38
C GLY A 117 -12.19 -10.94 5.46
N HIS A 118 -11.35 -10.34 6.30
CA HIS A 118 -11.21 -8.88 6.40
C HIS A 118 -9.86 -8.42 5.84
N SER A 119 -9.85 -7.39 4.99
CA SER A 119 -8.63 -6.81 4.44
C SER A 119 -7.76 -7.88 3.74
N MET A 120 -6.50 -8.06 4.14
CA MET A 120 -5.64 -9.16 3.65
C MET A 120 -6.28 -10.54 3.85
N GLY A 121 -7.03 -10.76 4.94
CA GLY A 121 -7.75 -12.01 5.19
C GLY A 121 -8.79 -12.34 4.11
N ALA A 122 -9.33 -11.33 3.41
CA ALA A 122 -10.21 -11.54 2.26
C ALA A 122 -9.46 -12.13 1.06
N ALA A 123 -8.25 -11.63 0.78
CA ALA A 123 -7.39 -12.18 -0.26
C ALA A 123 -6.93 -13.61 0.10
N VAL A 124 -6.52 -13.85 1.35
CA VAL A 124 -6.17 -15.20 1.84
C VAL A 124 -7.36 -16.14 1.67
N LEU A 125 -8.57 -15.72 2.05
CA LEU A 125 -9.79 -16.51 1.90
C LEU A 125 -10.08 -16.83 0.43
N ALA A 126 -9.97 -15.86 -0.47
CA ALA A 126 -10.15 -16.07 -1.91
C ALA A 126 -9.16 -17.12 -2.44
N HIS A 127 -7.90 -17.06 -2.00
CA HIS A 127 -6.89 -18.05 -2.37
C HIS A 127 -7.24 -19.45 -1.83
N VAL A 128 -7.57 -19.57 -0.54
CA VAL A 128 -7.99 -20.83 0.08
C VAL A 128 -9.17 -21.45 -0.69
N VAL A 129 -10.17 -20.66 -1.04
CA VAL A 129 -11.39 -21.14 -1.70
C VAL A 129 -11.12 -21.58 -3.14
N SER A 130 -10.17 -20.94 -3.84
CA SER A 130 -9.75 -21.39 -5.17
C SER A 130 -9.14 -22.81 -5.17
N ILE A 131 -8.64 -23.26 -4.01
CA ILE A 131 -8.07 -24.61 -3.80
C ILE A 131 -9.11 -25.55 -3.16
N LYS A 132 -9.83 -25.10 -2.12
CA LYS A 132 -10.84 -25.86 -1.37
C LYS A 132 -12.27 -25.59 -1.84
N GLN A 133 -12.45 -25.59 -3.16
CA GLN A 133 -13.66 -25.09 -3.84
C GLN A 133 -14.96 -25.75 -3.36
N GLN A 134 -14.90 -27.03 -3.02
CA GLN A 134 -16.07 -27.82 -2.59
C GLN A 134 -16.44 -27.59 -1.12
N SER A 135 -15.56 -26.99 -0.32
CA SER A 135 -15.78 -26.78 1.11
C SER A 135 -16.61 -25.52 1.39
N PHE A 136 -16.65 -24.55 0.47
CA PHE A 136 -17.27 -23.24 0.70
C PHE A 136 -18.52 -23.02 -0.14
N ARG A 137 -19.57 -22.44 0.48
CA ARG A 137 -20.79 -22.02 -0.23
C ARG A 137 -20.96 -20.52 -0.32
N ARG A 138 -20.41 -19.79 0.65
CA ARG A 138 -20.55 -18.33 0.73
C ARG A 138 -19.28 -17.70 1.25
N LEU A 139 -18.87 -16.60 0.65
CA LEU A 139 -17.81 -15.74 1.15
C LEU A 139 -18.36 -14.36 1.50
N VAL A 140 -17.90 -13.82 2.61
CA VAL A 140 -18.07 -12.43 3.00
C VAL A 140 -16.69 -11.79 2.99
N LEU A 141 -16.48 -10.84 2.10
CA LEU A 141 -15.22 -10.11 1.95
C LEU A 141 -15.41 -8.70 2.49
N VAL A 142 -14.79 -8.41 3.63
CA VAL A 142 -14.92 -7.12 4.33
C VAL A 142 -13.69 -6.27 4.04
N ALA A 143 -13.89 -5.10 3.44
CA ALA A 143 -12.84 -4.18 3.02
C ALA A 143 -11.68 -4.91 2.31
N PRO A 144 -11.96 -5.72 1.26
CA PRO A 144 -10.98 -6.64 0.71
C PRO A 144 -9.79 -5.90 0.10
N MET A 145 -8.60 -6.44 0.34
CA MET A 145 -7.35 -5.87 -0.18
C MET A 145 -7.06 -6.37 -1.60
N LEU A 146 -6.69 -5.45 -2.50
CA LEU A 146 -6.14 -5.79 -3.83
C LEU A 146 -4.64 -5.53 -3.91
N ASP A 147 -4.20 -4.28 -3.73
CA ASP A 147 -2.78 -3.93 -3.79
C ASP A 147 -2.47 -2.74 -2.88
N TYR A 148 -2.03 -3.02 -1.67
CA TYR A 148 -1.68 -1.96 -0.71
C TYR A 148 -0.39 -1.22 -1.11
N LYS A 149 0.51 -1.87 -1.87
CA LYS A 149 1.80 -1.27 -2.27
C LYS A 149 1.63 -0.20 -3.34
N SER A 150 0.74 -0.36 -4.31
CA SER A 150 0.48 0.69 -5.32
C SER A 150 -0.17 1.94 -4.73
N LEU A 151 -0.98 1.79 -3.66
CA LEU A 151 -1.57 2.92 -2.94
C LEU A 151 -0.54 3.72 -2.14
N ASN A 152 0.59 3.10 -1.78
CA ASN A 152 1.63 3.71 -0.97
C ASN A 152 2.99 3.56 -1.67
N PRO A 153 3.32 4.39 -2.67
CA PRO A 153 4.56 4.29 -3.44
C PRO A 153 5.83 4.26 -2.57
N LEU A 154 5.80 4.91 -1.40
CA LEU A 154 6.87 4.91 -0.39
C LEU A 154 7.17 3.52 0.17
N SER A 155 6.24 2.57 0.07
CA SER A 155 6.46 1.18 0.46
C SER A 155 7.56 0.50 -0.36
N ARG A 156 7.98 1.05 -1.51
CA ARG A 156 9.15 0.58 -2.28
C ARG A 156 10.45 0.67 -1.46
N LEU A 157 10.59 1.68 -0.60
CA LEU A 157 11.74 1.84 0.29
C LEU A 157 11.88 0.67 1.27
N LEU A 158 10.78 -0.02 1.59
CA LEU A 158 10.81 -1.21 2.44
C LEU A 158 11.51 -2.40 1.78
N SER A 159 11.68 -2.36 0.46
CA SER A 159 12.42 -3.41 -0.27
C SER A 159 13.94 -3.21 -0.22
N VAL A 160 14.40 -2.04 0.21
CA VAL A 160 15.84 -1.72 0.31
C VAL A 160 16.40 -2.27 1.63
N PRO A 161 17.47 -3.07 1.63
CA PRO A 161 18.11 -3.55 2.85
C PRO A 161 18.61 -2.41 3.75
N MET A 162 18.57 -2.61 5.07
CA MET A 162 18.82 -1.65 6.15
C MET A 162 17.83 -0.47 6.21
N VAL A 163 17.48 0.12 5.06
CA VAL A 163 16.50 1.21 4.96
C VAL A 163 15.10 0.72 5.35
N GLY A 164 14.68 -0.42 4.81
CA GLY A 164 13.38 -1.00 5.11
C GLY A 164 13.22 -1.37 6.57
N GLU A 165 14.26 -1.94 7.18
CA GLU A 165 14.36 -2.28 8.60
C GLU A 165 14.23 -1.00 9.45
N ALA A 166 15.02 0.03 9.12
CA ALA A 166 14.98 1.31 9.83
C ALA A 166 13.63 2.01 9.72
N LEU A 167 13.02 2.07 8.53
CA LEU A 167 11.70 2.67 8.31
C LEU A 167 10.61 1.88 9.05
N MET A 168 10.66 0.55 8.99
CA MET A 168 9.70 -0.30 9.65
C MET A 168 9.76 -0.12 11.17
N GLN A 169 10.97 -0.18 11.74
CA GLN A 169 11.19 -0.11 13.18
C GLN A 169 10.97 1.30 13.75
N ASN A 170 11.41 2.35 13.07
CA ASN A 170 11.45 3.70 13.62
C ASN A 170 10.30 4.61 13.17
N SER A 171 9.55 4.24 12.12
CA SER A 171 8.47 5.08 11.60
C SER A 171 7.14 4.34 11.50
N ILE A 172 7.10 3.19 10.81
CA ILE A 172 5.84 2.48 10.53
C ILE A 172 5.27 1.86 11.80
N VAL A 173 6.03 1.04 12.52
CA VAL A 173 5.54 0.37 13.75
C VAL A 173 5.17 1.39 14.84
N PRO A 174 5.98 2.43 15.14
CA PRO A 174 5.57 3.48 16.09
C PRO A 174 4.31 4.23 15.68
N THR A 175 4.15 4.55 14.39
CA THR A 175 2.96 5.23 13.87
C THR A 175 1.73 4.30 13.94
N LEU A 176 1.91 3.00 13.67
CA LEU A 176 0.86 2.00 13.81
C LEU A 176 0.40 1.88 15.27
N LYS A 177 1.32 1.83 16.23
CA LYS A 177 1.01 1.87 17.67
C LYS A 177 0.17 3.09 18.03
N LYS A 178 0.64 4.29 17.66
CA LYS A 178 -0.08 5.55 17.92
C LYS A 178 -1.48 5.54 17.30
N ARG A 179 -1.59 5.16 16.02
CA ARG A 179 -2.88 5.08 15.31
C ARG A 179 -3.85 4.12 16.00
N ARG A 180 -3.38 2.96 16.46
CA ARG A 180 -4.22 1.98 17.18
C ARG A 180 -4.68 2.50 18.53
N MET A 181 -3.78 3.11 19.31
CA MET A 181 -4.15 3.74 20.58
C MET A 181 -5.22 4.82 20.40
N THR A 182 -5.00 5.75 19.47
CA THR A 182 -5.95 6.84 19.20
C THR A 182 -7.30 6.30 18.72
N ARG A 183 -7.29 5.37 17.76
CA ARG A 183 -8.52 4.83 17.18
C ARG A 183 -9.33 4.02 18.18
N TYR A 184 -8.69 3.16 18.97
CA TYR A 184 -9.39 2.35 19.96
C TYR A 184 -9.87 3.18 21.15
N GLY A 185 -9.12 4.21 21.56
CA GLY A 185 -9.60 5.21 22.50
C GLY A 185 -10.84 5.96 21.99
N ALA A 186 -10.86 6.32 20.71
CA ALA A 186 -12.00 7.05 20.10
C ALA A 186 -13.31 6.24 20.08
N ILE A 187 -13.24 4.92 20.04
CA ILE A 187 -14.42 4.03 20.10
C ILE A 187 -14.73 3.55 21.53
N GLY A 188 -14.05 4.10 22.55
CA GLY A 188 -14.28 3.73 23.95
C GLY A 188 -13.70 2.39 24.38
N MET A 189 -12.72 1.85 23.63
CA MET A 189 -12.07 0.56 23.90
C MET A 189 -10.53 0.69 24.01
N PRO A 190 -9.99 1.60 24.84
CA PRO A 190 -8.55 1.87 24.91
C PRO A 190 -7.70 0.62 25.25
N GLU A 191 -8.25 -0.35 25.98
CA GLU A 191 -7.61 -1.61 26.33
C GLU A 191 -7.22 -2.46 25.11
N LEU A 192 -7.90 -2.29 23.97
CA LEU A 192 -7.50 -2.94 22.72
C LEU A 192 -6.20 -2.36 22.15
N GLY A 193 -5.91 -1.09 22.47
CA GLY A 193 -4.64 -0.46 22.14
C GLY A 193 -3.50 -1.08 22.93
N ASP A 194 -3.68 -1.24 24.25
CA ASP A 194 -2.70 -1.88 25.13
C ASP A 194 -2.50 -3.35 24.73
N ARG A 195 -3.58 -4.07 24.44
CA ARG A 195 -3.53 -5.44 23.92
C ARG A 195 -2.69 -5.52 22.64
N PHE A 196 -2.96 -4.65 21.67
CA PHE A 196 -2.21 -4.59 20.42
C PHE A 196 -0.71 -4.34 20.67
N ILE A 197 -0.36 -3.38 21.54
CA ILE A 197 1.04 -3.06 21.87
C ILE A 197 1.73 -4.27 22.51
N ASN A 198 1.11 -4.88 23.51
CA ASN A 198 1.66 -6.04 24.22
C ASN A 198 1.94 -7.22 23.27
N GLU A 199 1.05 -7.48 22.32
CA GLU A 199 1.22 -8.57 21.35
C GLU A 199 2.38 -8.34 20.37
N ILE A 200 2.58 -7.10 19.92
CA ILE A 200 3.67 -6.79 18.98
C ILE A 200 5.02 -6.58 19.66
N GLU A 201 5.03 -6.29 20.97
CA GLU A 201 6.25 -6.19 21.78
C GLU A 201 6.66 -7.51 22.44
N SER A 202 5.79 -8.53 22.44
CA SER A 202 6.13 -9.88 22.90
C SER A 202 7.39 -10.39 22.20
N ARG A 203 8.32 -10.89 23.01
CA ARG A 203 9.59 -11.49 22.59
C ARG A 203 9.56 -13.02 22.61
N ASP A 204 8.37 -13.61 22.63
CA ASP A 204 8.19 -15.07 22.71
C ASP A 204 8.48 -15.79 21.37
N THR A 205 9.00 -15.07 20.38
CA THR A 205 9.23 -15.53 19.01
C THR A 205 10.56 -15.01 18.49
N GLU A 206 11.26 -15.82 17.69
CA GLU A 206 12.58 -15.45 17.12
C GLU A 206 12.49 -14.22 16.20
N ILE A 207 11.36 -14.07 15.50
CA ILE A 207 11.12 -12.95 14.59
C ILE A 207 10.28 -11.89 15.30
N SER A 208 10.74 -10.65 15.28
CA SER A 208 9.98 -9.51 15.81
C SER A 208 8.77 -9.17 14.92
N PHE A 209 7.77 -8.50 15.48
CA PHE A 209 6.63 -8.00 14.69
C PHE A 209 7.07 -7.08 13.55
N SER A 210 8.05 -6.21 13.78
CA SER A 210 8.61 -5.31 12.75
C SER A 210 9.21 -6.10 11.59
N GLU A 211 10.02 -7.12 11.90
CA GLU A 211 10.66 -7.96 10.89
C GLU A 211 9.62 -8.78 10.10
N MET A 212 8.64 -9.36 10.79
CA MET A 212 7.51 -10.06 10.18
C MET A 212 6.74 -9.16 9.20
N LEU A 213 6.38 -7.95 9.63
CA LEU A 213 5.66 -7.00 8.79
C LEU A 213 6.51 -6.57 7.58
N LEU A 214 7.81 -6.32 7.78
CA LEU A 214 8.73 -6.00 6.69
C LEU A 214 8.79 -7.12 5.63
N ARG A 215 8.84 -8.38 6.07
CA ARG A 215 8.79 -9.53 5.18
C ARG A 215 7.48 -9.62 4.40
N MET A 216 6.34 -9.27 5.00
CA MET A 216 5.07 -9.19 4.27
C MET A 216 5.12 -8.18 3.11
N PHE A 217 5.75 -7.02 3.33
CA PHE A 217 5.96 -6.01 2.27
C PHE A 217 6.93 -6.47 1.18
N ARG A 218 8.00 -7.18 1.57
CA ARG A 218 9.04 -7.67 0.66
C ARG A 218 8.61 -8.88 -0.16
N HIS A 219 7.75 -9.74 0.39
CA HIS A 219 7.36 -11.00 -0.24
C HIS A 219 5.93 -11.01 -0.79
N GLY A 220 5.29 -9.84 -0.85
CA GLY A 220 4.06 -9.65 -1.63
C GLY A 220 2.77 -10.03 -0.91
N ALA A 221 2.79 -10.33 0.40
CA ALA A 221 1.57 -10.55 1.18
C ALA A 221 0.63 -9.34 1.16
N VAL A 222 1.17 -8.12 1.03
CA VAL A 222 0.40 -6.87 0.92
C VAL A 222 0.54 -6.20 -0.46
N GLY A 223 1.09 -6.92 -1.44
CA GLY A 223 1.20 -6.46 -2.83
C GLY A 223 -0.07 -6.76 -3.64
N ASP A 224 0.06 -6.75 -4.97
CA ASP A 224 -1.02 -7.03 -5.92
C ASP A 224 -1.55 -8.47 -5.84
N GLN A 225 -2.85 -8.60 -5.56
CA GLN A 225 -3.60 -9.86 -5.45
C GLN A 225 -4.55 -10.09 -6.63
N THR A 226 -4.42 -9.36 -7.75
CA THR A 226 -5.27 -9.52 -8.93
C THR A 226 -5.31 -10.98 -9.42
N ALA A 227 -4.16 -11.67 -9.43
CA ALA A 227 -4.07 -13.07 -9.84
C ALA A 227 -4.84 -14.02 -8.90
N VAL A 228 -5.00 -13.67 -7.63
CA VAL A 228 -5.69 -14.48 -6.63
C VAL A 228 -7.20 -14.43 -6.87
N TYR A 229 -7.74 -13.22 -7.04
CA TYR A 229 -9.16 -13.06 -7.38
C TYR A 229 -9.47 -13.63 -8.77
N GLN A 230 -8.54 -13.52 -9.74
CA GLN A 230 -8.71 -14.15 -11.05
C GLN A 230 -8.83 -15.67 -10.91
N ARG A 231 -7.90 -16.27 -10.16
CA ARG A 231 -7.89 -17.72 -9.92
C ARG A 231 -9.19 -18.18 -9.26
N LEU A 232 -9.72 -17.44 -8.28
CA LEU A 232 -11.01 -17.75 -7.66
C LEU A 232 -12.13 -17.84 -8.71
N VAL A 233 -12.19 -16.84 -9.61
CA VAL A 233 -13.22 -16.74 -10.65
C VAL A 233 -13.07 -17.81 -11.74
N ASP A 234 -11.84 -18.19 -12.07
CA ASP A 234 -11.55 -19.20 -13.09
C ASP A 234 -11.81 -20.62 -12.58
N THR A 235 -11.63 -20.84 -11.27
CA THR A 235 -11.66 -22.18 -10.67
C THR A 235 -12.98 -22.51 -10.01
N VAL A 236 -13.70 -21.52 -9.49
CA VAL A 236 -14.95 -21.75 -8.75
C VAL A 236 -16.13 -21.21 -9.53
N PRO A 237 -17.17 -22.02 -9.79
CA PRO A 237 -18.41 -21.51 -10.38
C PRO A 237 -19.10 -20.53 -9.43
N ILE A 238 -19.05 -19.23 -9.75
CA ILE A 238 -19.80 -18.18 -9.06
C ILE A 238 -21.11 -17.96 -9.82
N GLY A 239 -22.24 -17.92 -9.13
CA GLY A 239 -23.52 -17.73 -9.82
C GLY A 239 -24.74 -17.63 -8.91
N SER A 240 -25.78 -16.95 -9.42
CA SER A 240 -27.05 -16.71 -8.74
C SER A 240 -28.00 -17.93 -8.71
N GLY A 241 -27.80 -18.92 -9.60
CA GLY A 241 -28.70 -20.05 -9.79
C GLY A 241 -28.75 -21.02 -8.62
N GLY A 242 -29.95 -21.57 -8.34
CA GLY A 242 -30.20 -22.58 -7.30
C GLY A 242 -29.59 -23.96 -7.55
N SER A 243 -28.66 -24.11 -8.50
CA SER A 243 -27.87 -25.33 -8.66
C SER A 243 -27.01 -25.52 -7.41
N THR A 244 -27.17 -26.66 -6.73
CA THR A 244 -26.40 -27.10 -5.56
C THR A 244 -24.91 -27.18 -5.89
N GLY A 245 -24.20 -26.05 -5.86
CA GLY A 245 -22.85 -25.99 -6.44
C GLY A 245 -22.18 -24.62 -6.42
N SER A 246 -22.90 -23.54 -6.76
CA SER A 246 -22.27 -22.24 -6.98
C SER A 246 -21.89 -21.49 -5.70
N LEU A 247 -20.74 -20.84 -5.74
CA LEU A 247 -20.27 -19.94 -4.68
C LEU A 247 -21.04 -18.60 -4.79
N LYS A 248 -21.48 -18.08 -3.65
CA LYS A 248 -21.98 -16.70 -3.55
C LYS A 248 -21.00 -15.82 -2.79
N ILE A 249 -20.79 -14.61 -3.29
CA ILE A 249 -19.85 -13.68 -2.67
C ILE A 249 -20.59 -12.41 -2.28
N HIS A 250 -20.37 -11.97 -1.06
CA HIS A 250 -20.80 -10.68 -0.57
C HIS A 250 -19.58 -9.83 -0.24
N VAL A 251 -19.54 -8.60 -0.73
CA VAL A 251 -18.46 -7.64 -0.47
C VAL A 251 -19.00 -6.44 0.28
N MET A 252 -18.37 -6.04 1.37
CA MET A 252 -18.79 -4.87 2.15
C MET A 252 -17.59 -4.03 2.57
N TRP A 253 -17.74 -2.70 2.60
CA TRP A 253 -16.71 -1.78 3.08
C TRP A 253 -17.33 -0.48 3.59
N GLY A 254 -16.57 0.29 4.36
CA GLY A 254 -17.00 1.59 4.86
C GLY A 254 -16.67 2.73 3.90
N SER A 255 -17.52 3.75 3.80
CA SER A 255 -17.30 4.89 2.89
C SER A 255 -16.15 5.81 3.31
N GLU A 256 -15.73 5.75 4.58
CA GLU A 256 -14.60 6.49 5.14
C GLU A 256 -13.34 5.61 5.30
N ASP A 257 -13.30 4.44 4.64
CA ASP A 257 -12.14 3.57 4.64
C ASP A 257 -10.98 4.18 3.84
N ASN A 258 -9.95 4.62 4.56
CA ASN A 258 -8.72 5.18 3.99
C ASN A 258 -7.56 4.16 3.86
N VAL A 259 -7.83 2.88 4.12
CA VAL A 259 -6.86 1.78 4.01
C VAL A 259 -7.19 0.92 2.80
N ALA A 260 -8.44 0.48 2.67
CA ALA A 260 -8.93 -0.22 1.50
C ALA A 260 -9.53 0.78 0.52
N ASN A 261 -8.83 1.04 -0.59
CA ASN A 261 -9.24 2.04 -1.56
C ASN A 261 -10.49 1.59 -2.34
N GLU A 262 -11.50 2.44 -2.42
CA GLU A 262 -12.75 2.15 -3.13
C GLU A 262 -12.54 1.75 -4.60
N LYS A 263 -11.59 2.38 -5.32
CA LYS A 263 -11.31 2.00 -6.72
C LYS A 263 -10.80 0.56 -6.82
N GLN A 264 -9.96 0.13 -5.88
CA GLN A 264 -9.47 -1.25 -5.83
C GLN A 264 -10.58 -2.23 -5.43
N ILE A 265 -11.50 -1.85 -4.55
CA ILE A 265 -12.67 -2.68 -4.22
C ILE A 265 -13.58 -2.84 -5.44
N ILE A 266 -13.80 -1.77 -6.20
CA ILE A 266 -14.56 -1.84 -7.45
C ILE A 266 -13.85 -2.73 -8.47
N GLN A 267 -12.52 -2.70 -8.56
CA GLN A 267 -11.75 -3.63 -9.40
C GLN A 267 -11.96 -5.09 -8.99
N ILE A 268 -11.96 -5.38 -7.68
CA ILE A 268 -12.29 -6.72 -7.17
C ILE A 268 -13.73 -7.10 -7.58
N LEU A 269 -14.70 -6.20 -7.45
CA LEU A 269 -16.08 -6.44 -7.85
C LEU A 269 -16.21 -6.73 -9.36
N CYS A 270 -15.57 -5.92 -10.22
CA CYS A 270 -15.50 -6.17 -11.67
C CYS A 270 -15.03 -7.59 -11.94
N GLN A 271 -13.93 -7.99 -11.30
CA GLN A 271 -13.28 -9.26 -11.52
C GLN A 271 -14.15 -10.43 -11.06
N LEU A 272 -14.64 -10.37 -9.81
CA LEU A 272 -15.51 -11.40 -9.24
C LEU A 272 -16.81 -11.58 -10.02
N GLY A 273 -17.39 -10.46 -10.47
CA GLY A 273 -18.64 -10.45 -11.20
C GLY A 273 -18.50 -10.57 -12.71
N LYS A 274 -17.28 -10.65 -13.27
CA LYS A 274 -17.04 -10.62 -14.72
C LYS A 274 -17.77 -9.45 -15.42
N VAL A 275 -17.69 -8.26 -14.82
CA VAL A 275 -18.31 -7.02 -15.34
C VAL A 275 -17.22 -6.07 -15.81
N GLU A 276 -17.37 -5.52 -17.02
CA GLU A 276 -16.46 -4.53 -17.57
C GLU A 276 -16.85 -3.11 -17.15
N GLY A 277 -15.85 -2.28 -16.82
CA GLY A 277 -16.01 -0.86 -16.51
C GLY A 277 -16.39 -0.56 -15.05
N SER A 278 -15.60 0.27 -14.38
CA SER A 278 -15.77 0.61 -12.95
C SER A 278 -16.89 1.62 -12.67
N GLU A 279 -17.17 2.53 -13.59
CA GLU A 279 -18.08 3.68 -13.34
C GLU A 279 -19.55 3.27 -13.27
N LYS A 280 -19.95 2.22 -13.98
CA LYS A 280 -21.33 1.71 -14.01
C LYS A 280 -21.66 0.76 -12.85
N LEU A 281 -20.67 0.32 -12.09
CA LEU A 281 -20.87 -0.69 -11.04
C LEU A 281 -21.63 -0.17 -9.81
N ILE A 282 -21.52 1.13 -9.54
CA ILE A 282 -22.22 1.79 -8.44
C ILE A 282 -23.65 2.18 -8.87
N ASP A 283 -23.95 2.16 -10.18
CA ASP A 283 -25.30 2.38 -10.69
C ASP A 283 -26.16 1.11 -10.67
N GLY A 284 -27.47 1.27 -10.87
CA GLY A 284 -28.43 0.16 -10.79
C GLY A 284 -28.19 -0.95 -11.82
N SER A 285 -27.60 -0.65 -12.98
CA SER A 285 -27.37 -1.61 -14.05
C SER A 285 -26.17 -2.52 -13.75
N GLY A 286 -25.05 -1.97 -13.30
CA GLY A 286 -23.87 -2.76 -12.91
C GLY A 286 -24.14 -3.58 -11.66
N ARG A 287 -24.88 -3.04 -10.69
CA ARG A 287 -25.33 -3.78 -9.50
C ARG A 287 -26.17 -5.00 -9.87
N ALA A 288 -27.18 -4.84 -10.73
CA ALA A 288 -28.04 -5.95 -11.15
C ALA A 288 -27.23 -7.06 -11.86
N GLN A 289 -26.23 -6.69 -12.66
CA GLN A 289 -25.35 -7.65 -13.33
C GLN A 289 -24.47 -8.43 -12.35
N LEU A 290 -23.88 -7.76 -11.36
CA LEU A 290 -23.14 -8.44 -10.28
C LEU A 290 -24.02 -9.45 -9.55
N GLU A 291 -25.23 -9.03 -9.16
CA GLU A 291 -26.17 -9.88 -8.41
C GLU A 291 -26.58 -11.10 -9.23
N LYS A 292 -26.82 -10.93 -10.53
CA LYS A 292 -27.05 -12.04 -11.47
C LYS A 292 -25.86 -13.01 -11.54
N ASN A 293 -24.64 -12.51 -11.38
CA ASN A 293 -23.42 -13.30 -11.38
C ASN A 293 -23.06 -13.85 -9.99
N GLY A 294 -23.92 -13.71 -8.99
CA GLY A 294 -23.73 -14.26 -7.65
C GLY A 294 -22.84 -13.42 -6.73
N VAL A 295 -22.56 -12.16 -7.12
CA VAL A 295 -21.79 -11.19 -6.34
C VAL A 295 -22.73 -10.08 -5.86
N THR A 296 -22.80 -9.89 -4.55
CA THR A 296 -23.55 -8.79 -3.94
C THR A 296 -22.58 -7.87 -3.23
N PHE A 297 -22.94 -6.60 -3.06
CA PHE A 297 -22.12 -5.69 -2.29
C PHE A 297 -22.90 -4.63 -1.53
N ASN A 298 -22.25 -4.06 -0.50
CA ASN A 298 -22.76 -2.91 0.23
C ASN A 298 -21.63 -1.94 0.64
N LYS A 299 -21.83 -0.66 0.37
CA LYS A 299 -20.98 0.43 0.86
C LYS A 299 -21.67 1.03 2.07
N LEU A 300 -21.06 0.92 3.23
CA LEU A 300 -21.64 1.36 4.50
C LEU A 300 -21.20 2.80 4.80
N GLU A 301 -22.17 3.71 4.83
CA GLU A 301 -21.88 5.14 4.96
C GLU A 301 -21.36 5.53 6.36
N GLY A 302 -20.28 6.32 6.40
CA GLY A 302 -19.67 6.84 7.64
C GLY A 302 -18.80 5.84 8.40
N LEU A 303 -18.48 4.68 7.81
CA LEU A 303 -17.72 3.63 8.47
C LEU A 303 -16.24 3.62 8.04
N GLU A 304 -15.33 3.44 9.01
CA GLU A 304 -13.88 3.30 8.79
C GLU A 304 -13.45 1.82 8.55
N HIS A 305 -12.17 1.61 8.22
CA HIS A 305 -11.57 0.29 7.95
C HIS A 305 -11.76 -0.78 9.06
N ASN A 306 -11.88 -0.38 10.32
CA ASN A 306 -12.08 -1.28 11.47
C ASN A 306 -13.55 -1.47 11.84
N LEU A 307 -14.46 -1.33 10.87
CA LEU A 307 -15.90 -1.44 11.04
C LEU A 307 -16.38 -2.66 11.84
N LEU A 308 -15.66 -3.79 11.77
CA LEU A 308 -16.01 -5.00 12.52
C LEU A 308 -15.88 -4.85 14.04
N LEU A 309 -15.02 -3.95 14.51
CA LEU A 309 -14.88 -3.60 15.92
C LEU A 309 -15.75 -2.40 16.30
N SER A 310 -15.78 -1.35 15.47
CA SER A 310 -16.48 -0.10 15.80
C SER A 310 -17.99 -0.17 15.59
N HIS A 311 -18.46 -1.00 14.65
CA HIS A 311 -19.87 -1.10 14.25
C HIS A 311 -20.30 -2.57 14.05
N PRO A 312 -20.11 -3.46 15.04
CA PRO A 312 -20.33 -4.90 14.89
C PRO A 312 -21.78 -5.24 14.55
N ILE A 313 -22.76 -4.51 15.10
CA ILE A 313 -24.19 -4.73 14.84
C ILE A 313 -24.53 -4.46 13.37
N ILE A 314 -24.12 -3.30 12.85
CA ILE A 314 -24.35 -2.92 11.44
C ILE A 314 -23.71 -3.96 10.51
N CYS A 315 -22.49 -4.38 10.84
CA CYS A 315 -21.78 -5.38 10.05
C CYS A 315 -22.48 -6.74 10.09
N ALA A 316 -22.86 -7.21 11.28
CA ALA A 316 -23.56 -8.48 11.44
C ALA A 316 -24.89 -8.49 10.70
N ASP A 317 -25.67 -7.42 10.79
CA ASP A 317 -26.96 -7.29 10.10
C ASP A 317 -26.81 -7.40 8.58
N ASP A 318 -25.83 -6.70 8.00
CA ASP A 318 -25.55 -6.76 6.56
C ASP A 318 -25.14 -8.18 6.13
N MET A 319 -24.22 -8.81 6.88
CA MET A 319 -23.78 -10.19 6.64
C MET A 319 -24.94 -11.17 6.71
N ILE A 320 -25.76 -11.11 7.77
CA ILE A 320 -26.86 -12.04 8.01
C ILE A 320 -27.90 -11.96 6.89
N LYS A 321 -28.27 -10.74 6.47
CA LYS A 321 -29.21 -10.52 5.35
C LYS A 321 -28.73 -11.23 4.08
N ARG A 322 -27.44 -11.12 3.77
CA ARG A 322 -26.85 -11.65 2.52
C ARG A 322 -26.53 -13.14 2.58
N LEU A 323 -26.27 -13.66 3.77
CA LEU A 323 -26.11 -15.11 3.97
C LEU A 323 -27.45 -15.85 3.83
N TYR A 324 -28.59 -15.22 4.16
CA TYR A 324 -29.91 -15.87 4.28
C TYR A 324 -30.89 -15.66 3.10
N ASP A 325 -30.54 -14.89 2.06
CA ASP A 325 -31.43 -14.52 0.94
C ASP A 325 -31.98 -15.66 0.04
N ILE A 326 -31.95 -16.95 0.45
CA ILE A 326 -32.76 -18.02 -0.17
C ILE A 326 -33.27 -19.01 0.89
N ARG A 327 -34.22 -18.60 1.74
CA ARG A 327 -35.28 -19.47 2.30
C ARG A 327 -36.52 -18.62 2.66
N SER A 328 -37.22 -18.10 1.65
CA SER A 328 -38.60 -17.60 1.82
C SER A 328 -39.50 -17.86 0.61
N SER A 329 -39.30 -18.99 -0.09
CA SER A 329 -40.20 -19.44 -1.16
C SER A 329 -40.82 -20.81 -0.89
N GLN A 330 -41.12 -21.12 0.38
CA GLN A 330 -42.26 -21.97 0.72
C GLN A 330 -42.99 -21.40 1.95
N ASN A 331 -44.24 -21.02 1.71
CA ASN A 331 -45.32 -20.65 2.64
C ASN A 331 -45.27 -19.27 3.35
N LEU A 332 -45.81 -18.22 2.72
CA LEU A 332 -47.13 -17.60 3.02
C LEU A 332 -47.43 -16.44 2.01
N PRO A 333 -48.70 -16.00 1.84
CA PRO A 333 -49.22 -15.51 0.55
C PRO A 333 -49.37 -13.99 0.38
N LEU A 334 -49.42 -13.60 -0.91
CA LEU A 334 -50.08 -12.43 -1.56
C LEU A 334 -49.53 -11.02 -1.29
N PHE A 335 -49.07 -10.34 -2.35
CA PHE A 335 -49.88 -9.37 -3.12
C PHE A 335 -49.13 -8.91 -4.38
N GLU A 336 -49.77 -9.10 -5.54
CA GLU A 336 -49.35 -8.59 -6.86
C GLU A 336 -49.47 -7.07 -6.94
N LYS A 337 -48.58 -6.44 -7.73
CA LYS A 337 -49.03 -5.45 -8.72
C LYS A 337 -48.07 -5.35 -9.92
N GLN A 338 -48.65 -5.62 -11.08
CA GLN A 338 -48.14 -5.52 -12.45
C GLN A 338 -47.84 -4.06 -12.86
N ASN A 339 -46.87 -3.88 -13.77
CA ASN A 339 -46.99 -3.21 -15.09
C ASN A 339 -45.57 -2.96 -15.64
N ASN A 340 -45.09 -3.59 -16.72
CA ASN A 340 -45.40 -3.52 -18.16
C ASN A 340 -44.76 -2.34 -18.95
N VAL A 341 -43.76 -2.72 -19.79
CA VAL A 341 -43.41 -2.28 -21.18
C VAL A 341 -42.96 -0.80 -21.35
N VAL A 342 -41.98 -0.37 -22.17
CA VAL A 342 -41.70 -0.63 -23.60
C VAL A 342 -40.25 -0.23 -23.99
N ASP A 343 -39.71 -0.96 -24.99
CA ASP A 343 -38.50 -0.76 -25.79
C ASP A 343 -38.34 0.61 -26.50
N ALA A 344 -37.09 0.96 -26.85
CA ALA A 344 -36.69 1.40 -28.19
C ALA A 344 -35.15 1.51 -28.35
N THR A 345 -34.57 0.65 -29.21
CA THR A 345 -33.63 0.90 -30.35
C THR A 345 -32.73 2.16 -30.34
N SER A 346 -31.50 2.26 -30.90
CA SER A 346 -30.49 1.43 -31.60
C SER A 346 -29.40 2.42 -32.13
N THR A 347 -28.26 1.93 -32.66
CA THR A 347 -27.19 2.59 -33.50
C THR A 347 -25.88 2.93 -32.77
N SER A 348 -24.80 2.12 -32.92
CA SER A 348 -23.71 2.13 -33.95
C SER A 348 -22.83 3.40 -33.88
N SER A 349 -21.50 3.41 -33.81
CA SER A 349 -20.50 2.71 -34.64
C SER A 349 -19.05 3.08 -34.26
N VAL A 350 -18.11 2.14 -34.49
CA VAL A 350 -16.69 2.30 -34.97
C VAL A 350 -15.66 2.88 -33.98
N ASP A 351 -14.74 2.07 -33.42
CA ASP A 351 -13.44 1.57 -33.94
C ASP A 351 -12.34 2.65 -34.04
N GLU A 352 -11.29 2.53 -33.21
CA GLU A 352 -9.90 2.46 -33.70
C GLU A 352 -8.90 2.13 -32.56
N SER A 353 -8.24 0.99 -32.75
CA SER A 353 -7.02 0.51 -32.12
C SER A 353 -5.80 1.38 -32.43
N VAL A 354 -4.77 1.42 -31.58
CA VAL A 354 -3.37 1.07 -31.95
C VAL A 354 -2.51 0.86 -30.67
N SER A 355 -1.88 -0.31 -30.65
CA SER A 355 -0.83 -0.83 -29.76
C SER A 355 0.58 -0.29 -30.05
N ARG A 356 1.48 -0.32 -29.04
CA ARG A 356 2.95 -0.57 -29.11
C ARG A 356 3.50 -0.47 -27.67
N GLN A 357 4.00 -1.51 -26.96
CA GLN A 357 5.20 -2.36 -27.18
C GLN A 357 6.42 -1.53 -27.64
N GLU A 358 7.62 -1.56 -27.03
CA GLU A 358 8.27 -2.55 -26.17
C GLU A 358 9.65 -2.03 -25.68
N SER A 359 10.25 -2.72 -24.69
CA SER A 359 11.71 -2.86 -24.40
C SER A 359 12.48 -1.64 -23.85
N GLY A 360 13.45 -1.73 -22.92
CA GLY A 360 14.11 -2.86 -22.26
C GLY A 360 15.64 -2.67 -22.27
N THR A 361 16.24 -2.30 -21.12
CA THR A 361 17.69 -2.50 -20.87
C THR A 361 17.95 -2.64 -19.36
N THR A 362 18.66 -3.72 -19.02
CA THR A 362 18.99 -4.20 -17.67
C THR A 362 20.04 -3.34 -16.97
N LYS A 363 19.75 -2.85 -15.76
CA LYS A 363 20.72 -2.23 -14.84
C LYS A 363 20.82 -3.03 -13.53
N ASN A 364 22.00 -3.03 -12.93
CA ASN A 364 22.38 -3.79 -11.74
C ASN A 364 21.40 -3.54 -10.56
N PRO A 365 20.89 -4.58 -9.87
CA PRO A 365 19.75 -4.45 -8.94
C PRO A 365 19.96 -3.47 -7.78
N LEU A 366 21.21 -3.26 -7.35
CA LEU A 366 21.55 -2.39 -6.22
C LEU A 366 21.58 -0.90 -6.62
N GLU A 367 22.01 -0.59 -7.84
CA GLU A 367 22.02 0.77 -8.41
C GLU A 367 20.60 1.21 -8.80
N LEU A 368 19.81 0.28 -9.33
CA LEU A 368 18.39 0.50 -9.63
C LEU A 368 17.57 0.78 -8.34
N ALA A 369 17.92 0.12 -7.22
CA ALA A 369 17.26 0.32 -5.94
C ALA A 369 17.58 1.68 -5.27
N SER A 370 18.84 2.14 -5.34
CA SER A 370 19.25 3.46 -4.85
C SER A 370 18.60 4.60 -5.64
N TRP A 371 18.48 4.41 -6.97
CA TRP A 371 17.75 5.31 -7.86
C TRP A 371 16.27 5.39 -7.49
N TYR A 372 15.59 4.24 -7.25
CA TYR A 372 14.15 4.23 -6.97
C TYR A 372 13.84 4.88 -5.63
N ALA A 373 14.81 4.89 -4.72
CA ALA A 373 14.71 5.69 -3.50
C ALA A 373 14.70 7.19 -3.84
N ALA A 374 15.70 7.71 -4.54
CA ALA A 374 15.82 9.15 -4.82
C ALA A 374 14.66 9.73 -5.66
N GLU A 375 14.26 9.07 -6.76
CA GLU A 375 13.14 9.55 -7.60
C GLU A 375 11.76 9.38 -6.92
N ALA A 376 11.56 8.35 -6.08
CA ALA A 376 10.33 8.22 -5.29
C ALA A 376 10.27 9.21 -4.11
N PHE A 377 11.42 9.67 -3.62
CA PHE A 377 11.50 10.73 -2.61
C PHE A 377 11.09 12.09 -3.20
N GLY A 378 11.53 12.45 -4.41
CA GLY A 378 11.18 13.72 -5.07
C GLY A 378 9.71 13.84 -5.50
N LYS A 379 9.11 12.77 -6.05
CA LYS A 379 7.73 12.79 -6.59
C LYS A 379 6.61 12.75 -5.54
N VAL A 380 6.89 12.44 -4.28
CA VAL A 380 5.84 12.13 -3.28
C VAL A 380 5.62 13.23 -2.23
N PHE A 381 6.56 14.16 -2.06
CA PHE A 381 6.49 15.16 -0.97
C PHE A 381 6.59 16.62 -1.43
N GLY A 382 6.62 16.87 -2.74
CA GLY A 382 6.55 18.22 -3.29
C GLY A 382 5.21 18.87 -2.98
N THR A 383 5.18 19.78 -2.02
CA THR A 383 4.09 20.73 -1.82
C THR A 383 4.58 22.12 -2.22
N LYS A 384 3.83 22.80 -3.10
CA LYS A 384 4.10 24.20 -3.48
C LYS A 384 4.24 25.06 -2.22
N ARG A 385 5.41 25.69 -2.05
CA ARG A 385 5.56 26.84 -1.15
C ARG A 385 5.01 28.09 -1.84
N SER A 386 4.26 28.88 -1.10
CA SER A 386 3.91 30.26 -1.42
C SER A 386 5.09 31.18 -1.13
N ASP A 387 5.22 32.20 -1.98
CA ASP A 387 6.31 33.17 -2.12
C ASP A 387 6.93 33.72 -0.81
N GLY A 388 8.24 34.00 -0.90
CA GLY A 388 8.86 35.13 -0.21
C GLY A 388 10.13 34.83 0.58
N ALA A 389 11.29 35.17 0.00
CA ALA A 389 12.37 35.91 0.65
C ALA A 389 13.40 36.31 -0.41
N ALA A 390 13.31 37.55 -0.89
CA ALA A 390 14.37 38.16 -1.68
C ALA A 390 15.59 38.38 -0.78
N VAL A 391 16.73 37.82 -1.17
CA VAL A 391 18.04 38.11 -0.57
C VAL A 391 18.67 39.21 -1.40
N ASP A 392 18.97 40.30 -0.72
CA ASP A 392 19.58 41.52 -1.24
C ASP A 392 21.09 41.28 -1.49
N SER A 393 21.55 41.55 -2.71
CA SER A 393 22.97 41.67 -3.02
C SER A 393 23.18 42.66 -4.16
N ASP A 394 23.42 43.92 -3.78
CA ASP A 394 24.01 44.96 -4.62
C ASP A 394 25.43 44.56 -5.05
N GLN A 395 25.64 44.28 -6.35
CA GLN A 395 26.87 44.57 -7.10
C GLN A 395 26.57 44.83 -8.58
N ASP A 396 27.10 45.92 -9.10
CA ASP A 396 27.04 46.38 -10.49
C ASP A 396 27.30 45.25 -11.51
N SER A 397 26.28 44.89 -12.29
CA SER A 397 26.44 44.11 -13.53
C SER A 397 25.33 44.50 -14.51
N GLU A 398 25.66 44.63 -15.80
CA GLU A 398 24.68 44.76 -16.88
C GLU A 398 23.55 43.74 -16.66
N SER A 399 22.31 44.19 -16.58
CA SER A 399 21.17 43.31 -16.28
C SER A 399 21.04 42.22 -17.35
N ILE A 400 21.52 41.01 -17.04
CA ILE A 400 21.45 39.86 -17.95
C ILE A 400 19.98 39.45 -18.11
N ASP A 401 19.50 39.39 -19.35
CA ASP A 401 18.12 39.01 -19.68
C ASP A 401 17.94 37.49 -19.62
N LEU A 402 17.55 36.99 -18.45
CA LEU A 402 17.30 35.56 -18.21
C LEU A 402 16.05 35.01 -18.94
N THR A 403 15.32 35.83 -19.70
CA THR A 403 14.14 35.36 -20.47
C THR A 403 14.51 34.78 -21.83
N LYS A 404 15.78 34.83 -22.22
CA LYS A 404 16.31 34.30 -23.48
C LYS A 404 17.54 33.42 -23.25
N PRO A 405 17.84 32.49 -24.18
CA PRO A 405 19.11 31.77 -24.20
C PRO A 405 20.32 32.72 -24.28
N PRO A 406 21.49 32.32 -23.76
CA PRO A 406 22.71 33.12 -23.86
C PRO A 406 23.12 33.36 -25.32
N SER A 407 23.66 34.54 -25.57
CA SER A 407 24.12 34.99 -26.88
C SER A 407 25.64 34.88 -27.06
N SER A 408 26.37 34.55 -25.98
CA SER A 408 27.83 34.40 -25.98
C SER A 408 28.32 33.46 -24.87
N LEU A 409 29.57 33.01 -25.02
CA LEU A 409 30.25 32.20 -24.00
C LEU A 409 30.45 32.97 -22.68
N GLU A 410 30.77 34.27 -22.76
CA GLU A 410 30.94 35.13 -21.59
C GLU A 410 29.62 35.27 -20.80
N GLU A 411 28.49 35.40 -21.50
CA GLU A 411 27.17 35.44 -20.87
C GLU A 411 26.83 34.11 -20.19
N THR A 412 27.17 32.97 -20.82
CA THR A 412 26.96 31.63 -20.25
C THR A 412 27.76 31.44 -18.96
N LEU A 413 29.03 31.86 -18.95
CA LEU A 413 29.89 31.84 -17.77
C LEU A 413 29.30 32.66 -16.61
N LYS A 414 28.86 33.89 -16.90
CA LYS A 414 28.20 34.77 -15.90
C LYS A 414 26.93 34.15 -15.35
N ARG A 415 26.09 33.53 -16.20
CA ARG A 415 24.85 32.88 -15.77
C ARG A 415 25.11 31.64 -14.90
N ILE A 416 26.14 30.84 -15.20
CA ILE A 416 26.54 29.70 -14.35
C ILE A 416 27.05 30.20 -12.99
N GLN A 417 27.81 31.31 -12.94
CA GLN A 417 28.22 31.92 -11.68
C GLN A 417 27.00 32.38 -10.87
N LEU A 418 26.04 33.08 -11.50
CA LEU A 418 24.80 33.51 -10.87
C LEU A 418 23.97 32.33 -10.31
N ASP A 419 23.87 31.22 -11.05
CA ASP A 419 23.21 29.99 -10.57
C ASP A 419 23.87 29.45 -9.29
N ASN A 420 25.21 29.39 -9.27
CA ASN A 420 25.96 28.91 -8.12
C ASN A 420 25.84 29.87 -6.92
N ASP A 421 25.85 31.18 -7.16
CA ASP A 421 25.71 32.21 -6.11
C ASP A 421 24.34 32.14 -5.45
N ARG A 422 23.27 31.87 -6.22
CA ARG A 422 21.92 31.61 -5.67
C ARG A 422 21.71 30.19 -5.15
N SER A 423 22.76 29.36 -5.12
CA SER A 423 22.70 27.99 -4.61
C SER A 423 21.58 27.16 -5.24
N TYR A 424 21.45 27.20 -6.57
CA TYR A 424 20.33 26.62 -7.32
C TYR A 424 19.97 25.16 -6.95
N PHE A 425 20.95 24.31 -6.62
CA PHE A 425 20.73 22.94 -6.14
C PHE A 425 19.92 22.83 -4.85
N LEU A 426 19.97 23.87 -4.02
CA LEU A 426 19.35 23.90 -2.69
C LEU A 426 18.05 24.71 -2.71
N THR A 427 17.97 25.72 -3.58
CA THR A 427 16.77 26.55 -3.75
C THR A 427 15.76 25.94 -4.71
N GLY A 428 16.21 25.13 -5.68
CA GLY A 428 15.39 24.66 -6.79
C GLY A 428 15.25 25.69 -7.92
N GLU A 429 15.89 26.85 -7.81
CA GLU A 429 15.79 27.96 -8.75
C GLU A 429 17.01 27.99 -9.68
N VAL A 430 16.84 27.48 -10.90
CA VAL A 430 17.91 27.36 -11.90
C VAL A 430 17.57 28.14 -13.16
N ASP A 431 18.58 28.69 -13.85
CA ASP A 431 18.36 29.25 -15.18
C ASP A 431 18.24 28.10 -16.17
N GLY A 432 17.01 27.70 -16.49
CA GLY A 432 16.77 26.64 -17.44
C GLY A 432 17.30 26.94 -18.84
N LEU A 433 17.34 28.22 -19.25
CA LEU A 433 17.63 28.61 -20.63
C LEU A 433 19.13 28.57 -20.95
N ILE A 434 20.01 28.34 -19.97
CA ILE A 434 21.43 28.03 -20.24
C ILE A 434 21.64 26.60 -20.74
N TYR A 435 20.67 25.71 -20.58
CA TYR A 435 20.80 24.29 -20.95
C TYR A 435 20.16 24.00 -22.31
N ASP A 436 20.84 23.17 -23.10
CA ASP A 436 20.28 22.56 -24.30
C ASP A 436 19.09 21.68 -23.94
N GLU A 437 18.06 21.62 -24.81
CA GLU A 437 16.86 20.81 -24.57
C GLU A 437 17.19 19.33 -24.34
N LYS A 438 18.26 18.83 -24.97
CA LYS A 438 18.75 17.46 -24.86
C LYS A 438 20.01 17.35 -24.00
N CYS A 439 20.29 18.35 -23.16
CA CYS A 439 21.43 18.33 -22.25
C CYS A 439 21.45 17.03 -21.43
N THR A 440 22.63 16.42 -21.34
CA THR A 440 22.88 15.24 -20.52
C THR A 440 23.19 15.67 -19.10
N PHE A 441 22.38 15.22 -18.16
CA PHE A 441 22.60 15.38 -16.73
C PHE A 441 23.07 14.06 -16.14
N ALA A 442 24.08 14.10 -15.29
CA ALA A 442 24.55 12.90 -14.59
C ALA A 442 25.01 13.18 -13.17
N ASP A 443 24.87 12.19 -12.31
CA ASP A 443 25.40 12.13 -10.96
C ASP A 443 26.14 10.79 -10.76
N PRO A 444 26.76 10.52 -9.60
CA PRO A 444 27.47 9.25 -9.35
C PRO A 444 26.64 7.96 -9.47
N PHE A 445 25.32 8.04 -9.64
CA PHE A 445 24.39 6.92 -9.73
C PHE A 445 23.64 6.84 -11.07
N VAL A 446 23.37 7.96 -11.75
CA VAL A 446 22.56 7.98 -12.97
C VAL A 446 23.03 9.01 -13.98
N SER A 447 22.70 8.77 -15.24
CA SER A 447 22.70 9.78 -16.30
C SER A 447 21.37 9.73 -17.04
N PHE A 448 20.86 10.89 -17.44
CA PHE A 448 19.66 11.06 -18.26
C PHE A 448 19.78 12.30 -19.13
N ASP A 449 19.01 12.35 -20.22
CA ASP A 449 18.93 13.52 -21.09
C ASP A 449 17.61 14.26 -20.89
N GLY A 450 17.64 15.58 -21.03
CA GLY A 450 16.44 16.42 -21.08
C GLY A 450 16.43 17.53 -20.03
N ARG A 451 16.44 18.79 -20.49
CA ARG A 451 16.39 19.99 -19.63
C ARG A 451 15.16 20.03 -18.72
N ASP A 452 13.97 19.88 -19.28
CA ASP A 452 12.74 20.10 -18.53
C ASP A 452 12.60 19.09 -17.38
N ARG A 453 13.05 17.85 -17.62
CA ARG A 453 13.15 16.81 -16.58
C ARG A 453 14.11 17.22 -15.45
N PHE A 454 15.24 17.84 -15.78
CA PHE A 454 16.19 18.32 -14.77
C PHE A 454 15.59 19.45 -13.92
N ILE A 455 14.95 20.44 -14.53
CA ILE A 455 14.28 21.55 -13.83
C ILE A 455 13.18 21.03 -12.91
N ASP A 456 12.37 20.08 -13.40
CA ASP A 456 11.34 19.42 -12.59
C ASP A 456 11.95 18.67 -11.39
N ASN A 457 13.05 17.95 -11.59
CA ASN A 457 13.73 17.24 -10.50
C ASN A 457 14.30 18.19 -9.45
N LEU A 458 14.89 19.30 -9.87
CA LEU A 458 15.54 20.28 -9.00
C LEU A 458 14.53 21.04 -8.13
N SER A 459 13.42 21.49 -8.73
CA SER A 459 12.34 22.19 -8.01
C SER A 459 11.70 21.31 -6.91
N ASN A 460 11.63 19.99 -7.14
CA ASN A 460 11.17 19.02 -6.15
C ASN A 460 12.16 18.86 -4.99
N LEU A 461 13.48 18.89 -5.26
CA LEU A 461 14.53 18.68 -4.26
C LEU A 461 14.61 19.82 -3.24
N GLY A 462 14.51 21.09 -3.69
CA GLY A 462 14.60 22.27 -2.81
C GLY A 462 13.53 22.31 -1.71
N SER A 463 12.35 21.72 -1.97
CA SER A 463 11.24 21.64 -1.00
C SER A 463 11.52 20.76 0.23
N PHE A 464 12.56 19.91 0.17
CA PHE A 464 12.88 18.92 1.19
C PHE A 464 13.99 19.37 2.15
N ILE A 465 14.62 20.51 1.86
CA ILE A 465 15.72 21.07 2.64
C ILE A 465 15.13 22.07 3.65
N THR A 466 15.28 21.78 4.95
CA THR A 466 14.77 22.68 6.01
C THR A 466 15.72 23.82 6.31
N ASN A 467 17.02 23.56 6.24
CA ASN A 467 18.11 24.50 6.44
C ASN A 467 19.30 24.07 5.60
N TYR A 468 20.04 25.04 5.05
CA TYR A 468 21.29 24.74 4.36
C TYR A 468 22.32 25.86 4.52
N ASP A 469 23.58 25.50 4.25
CA ASP A 469 24.69 26.41 4.07
C ASP A 469 25.52 25.90 2.88
N ALA A 470 25.85 26.79 1.97
CA ALA A 470 26.62 26.50 0.78
C ALA A 470 27.73 27.53 0.63
N LYS A 471 28.91 27.05 0.27
CA LYS A 471 30.05 27.93 -0.01
C LYS A 471 30.80 27.42 -1.23
N LEU A 472 30.85 28.24 -2.28
CA LEU A 472 31.69 27.97 -3.45
C LEU A 472 33.15 27.87 -3.00
N ILE A 473 33.78 26.73 -3.29
CA ILE A 473 35.18 26.42 -2.98
C ILE A 473 36.03 26.57 -4.25
N LYS A 474 35.46 26.26 -5.41
CA LYS A 474 36.18 26.19 -6.69
C LYS A 474 35.27 26.63 -7.83
N PHE A 475 35.82 27.44 -8.74
CA PHE A 475 35.26 27.75 -10.05
C PHE A 475 36.42 27.84 -11.02
N GLU A 476 36.61 26.81 -11.84
CA GLU A 476 37.66 26.75 -12.86
C GLU A 476 37.04 26.71 -14.25
N VAL A 477 37.65 27.48 -15.14
CA VAL A 477 37.28 27.57 -16.54
C VAL A 477 38.42 26.95 -17.34
N GLU A 478 38.08 25.93 -18.12
CA GLU A 478 39.00 25.14 -18.93
C GLU A 478 38.58 25.19 -20.41
N ASP A 479 39.46 24.70 -21.29
CA ASP A 479 39.22 24.58 -22.73
C ASP A 479 38.66 25.86 -23.40
N ASP A 480 39.36 26.99 -23.20
CA ASP A 480 38.98 28.32 -23.71
C ASP A 480 37.55 28.77 -23.35
N GLY A 481 37.03 28.28 -22.22
CA GLY A 481 35.69 28.62 -21.72
C GLY A 481 34.63 27.55 -21.95
N ARG A 482 34.98 26.44 -22.62
CA ARG A 482 34.02 25.40 -23.03
C ARG A 482 33.79 24.32 -21.97
N GLU A 483 34.71 24.19 -21.02
CA GLU A 483 34.53 23.33 -19.86
C GLU A 483 34.61 24.15 -18.58
N ILE A 484 33.68 23.92 -17.67
CA ILE A 484 33.66 24.62 -16.38
C ILE A 484 33.56 23.58 -15.29
N VAL A 485 34.38 23.72 -14.24
CA VAL A 485 34.31 22.87 -13.06
C VAL A 485 34.05 23.73 -11.83
N THR A 486 32.90 23.54 -11.21
CA THR A 486 32.56 24.15 -9.92
C THR A 486 32.68 23.14 -8.80
N LYS A 487 33.03 23.60 -7.58
CA LYS A 487 32.88 22.82 -6.35
C LYS A 487 32.31 23.70 -5.25
N VAL A 488 31.28 23.20 -4.57
CA VAL A 488 30.57 23.87 -3.49
C VAL A 488 30.63 22.99 -2.25
N MET A 489 31.05 23.56 -1.11
CA MET A 489 30.88 22.89 0.18
C MET A 489 29.41 22.99 0.55
N VAL A 490 28.72 21.86 0.61
CA VAL A 490 27.30 21.82 0.94
C VAL A 490 27.12 21.27 2.34
N LYS A 491 26.28 21.92 3.13
CA LYS A 491 25.75 21.42 4.39
C LYS A 491 24.24 21.61 4.38
N LEU A 492 23.46 20.53 4.46
CA LEU A 492 22.00 20.64 4.40
C LEU A 492 21.31 19.72 5.41
N GLU A 493 20.21 20.19 5.98
CA GLU A 493 19.31 19.46 6.87
C GLU A 493 18.08 19.02 6.07
N LEU A 494 17.76 17.73 6.15
CA LEU A 494 16.60 17.15 5.47
C LEU A 494 15.35 17.23 6.36
N ASN A 495 14.19 17.45 5.73
CA ASN A 495 12.87 17.48 6.37
C ASN A 495 12.36 16.08 6.77
N LEU A 496 13.12 15.38 7.62
CA LEU A 496 12.78 14.05 8.17
C LEU A 496 12.63 14.12 9.70
N PRO A 497 11.89 13.19 10.34
CA PRO A 497 11.62 13.24 11.78
C PRO A 497 12.87 13.30 12.68
N TRP A 498 14.02 12.80 12.20
CA TRP A 498 15.29 12.83 12.90
C TRP A 498 16.29 13.87 12.37
N LYS A 499 15.88 14.74 11.44
CA LYS A 499 16.63 15.88 10.90
C LYS A 499 18.10 15.56 10.55
N PRO A 500 18.37 14.59 9.67
CA PRO A 500 19.75 14.25 9.33
C PRO A 500 20.43 15.44 8.64
N VAL A 501 21.73 15.59 8.88
CA VAL A 501 22.57 16.63 8.28
C VAL A 501 23.57 15.97 7.34
N LEU A 502 23.55 16.39 6.09
CA LEU A 502 24.47 15.98 5.04
C LEU A 502 25.54 17.06 4.88
N ALA A 503 26.82 16.68 4.84
CA ALA A 503 27.91 17.63 4.66
C ALA A 503 29.08 17.05 3.87
N TRP A 504 29.31 17.56 2.64
CA TRP A 504 30.47 17.23 1.81
C TRP A 504 30.62 18.23 0.65
N PRO A 505 31.80 18.27 -0.01
CA PRO A 505 31.98 19.02 -1.26
C PRO A 505 31.25 18.35 -2.42
N TRP A 506 30.46 19.15 -3.14
CA TRP A 506 29.72 18.77 -4.34
C TRP A 506 30.31 19.54 -5.53
N GLY A 507 30.82 18.81 -6.52
CA GLY A 507 31.33 19.36 -7.75
C GLY A 507 30.40 19.19 -8.94
N VAL A 508 30.47 20.09 -9.90
CA VAL A 508 29.77 19.99 -11.19
C VAL A 508 30.74 20.33 -12.31
N SER A 509 30.72 19.52 -13.36
CA SER A 509 31.38 19.80 -14.63
C SER A 509 30.32 20.15 -15.68
N TYR A 510 30.53 21.27 -16.36
CA TYR A 510 29.69 21.75 -17.45
C TYR A 510 30.47 21.66 -18.76
N SER A 511 29.82 21.18 -19.83
CA SER A 511 30.33 21.29 -21.20
C SER A 511 29.44 22.20 -22.02
N ILE A 512 30.01 23.20 -22.69
CA ILE A 512 29.29 24.22 -23.45
C ILE A 512 29.50 24.02 -24.95
N ASP A 513 28.42 24.08 -25.72
CA ASP A 513 28.50 24.04 -27.18
C ASP A 513 29.04 25.38 -27.75
N PRO A 514 30.06 25.35 -28.62
CA PRO A 514 30.71 26.56 -29.11
C PRO A 514 29.88 27.38 -30.10
N VAL A 515 28.74 26.86 -30.58
CA VAL A 515 27.89 27.53 -31.58
C VAL A 515 26.61 28.07 -30.93
N SER A 516 25.93 27.26 -30.13
CA SER A 516 24.69 27.65 -29.44
C SER A 516 24.95 28.35 -28.11
N PHE A 517 26.16 28.22 -27.55
CA PHE A 517 26.53 28.68 -26.20
C PHE A 517 25.73 28.01 -25.08
N LEU A 518 25.01 26.92 -25.37
CA LEU A 518 24.23 26.18 -24.38
C LEU A 518 25.07 25.10 -23.71
N VAL A 519 24.77 24.84 -22.44
CA VAL A 519 25.28 23.69 -21.70
C VAL A 519 24.68 22.42 -22.29
N THR A 520 25.54 21.52 -22.75
CA THR A 520 25.18 20.22 -23.33
C THR A 520 25.40 19.07 -22.36
N LYS A 521 26.27 19.26 -21.36
CA LYS A 521 26.49 18.30 -20.28
C LYS A 521 26.58 19.01 -18.94
N HIS A 522 25.95 18.41 -17.95
CA HIS A 522 26.00 18.81 -16.56
C HIS A 522 26.25 17.55 -15.72
N ILE A 523 27.49 17.38 -15.26
CA ILE A 523 27.94 16.14 -14.62
C ILE A 523 28.37 16.43 -13.18
N GLU A 524 27.62 15.92 -12.22
CA GLU A 524 27.91 16.04 -10.81
C GLU A 524 28.97 15.04 -10.33
N SER A 525 29.75 15.46 -9.34
CA SER A 525 30.77 14.65 -8.67
C SER A 525 30.72 14.92 -7.17
N TRP A 526 30.82 13.86 -6.36
CA TRP A 526 30.78 13.99 -4.90
C TRP A 526 32.15 13.61 -4.33
N ASP A 527 32.72 14.47 -3.47
CA ASP A 527 33.97 14.19 -2.77
C ASP A 527 33.72 13.30 -1.52
N ILE A 528 32.79 12.35 -1.65
CA ILE A 528 32.49 11.30 -0.67
C ILE A 528 32.08 10.04 -1.44
N GLU A 529 32.43 8.87 -0.90
CA GLU A 529 31.91 7.62 -1.42
C GLU A 529 30.36 7.67 -1.39
N PRO A 530 29.65 7.40 -2.50
CA PRO A 530 28.21 7.68 -2.58
C PRO A 530 27.40 6.97 -1.48
N LEU A 531 27.77 5.73 -1.15
CA LEU A 531 27.16 4.98 -0.05
C LEU A 531 27.42 5.57 1.34
N LYS A 532 28.59 6.21 1.56
CA LYS A 532 28.87 6.94 2.79
C LYS A 532 28.05 8.23 2.89
N GLY A 533 27.80 8.91 1.76
CA GLY A 533 26.87 10.05 1.70
C GLY A 533 25.46 9.63 2.08
N VAL A 534 24.95 8.56 1.46
CA VAL A 534 23.64 7.97 1.78
C VAL A 534 23.56 7.53 3.25
N ALA A 535 24.63 6.97 3.81
CA ALA A 535 24.68 6.57 5.22
C ALA A 535 24.49 7.74 6.21
N GLN A 536 24.81 8.98 5.82
CA GLN A 536 24.60 10.16 6.67
C GLN A 536 23.10 10.47 6.86
N ILE A 537 22.24 10.10 5.90
CA ILE A 537 20.78 10.25 6.01
C ILE A 537 20.23 9.47 7.21
N PHE A 538 20.88 8.38 7.61
CA PHE A 538 20.41 7.48 8.67
C PHE A 538 21.01 7.77 10.04
N ARG A 539 21.81 8.83 10.18
CA ARG A 539 22.42 9.22 11.45
C ARG A 539 21.68 10.42 12.03
N ARG A 540 21.54 10.44 13.36
CA ARG A 540 21.14 11.67 14.06
C ARG A 540 22.26 12.69 13.91
N PRO A 541 21.93 13.97 13.68
CA PRO A 541 22.95 15.01 13.50
C PRO A 541 23.77 15.15 14.78
N THR A 542 25.09 15.08 14.65
CA THR A 542 26.04 15.41 15.73
C THR A 542 26.29 16.91 15.86
N VAL A 543 25.85 17.70 14.87
CA VAL A 543 26.04 19.16 14.80
C VAL A 543 24.76 19.80 14.27
N LYS A 544 24.25 20.83 14.95
CA LYS A 544 23.14 21.65 14.44
C LYS A 544 23.62 22.61 13.36
N ILE A 545 22.85 22.80 12.29
CA ILE A 545 23.08 23.92 11.36
C ILE A 545 22.62 25.19 12.10
N GLY A 546 23.52 26.14 12.30
CA GLY A 546 23.15 27.44 12.88
C GLY A 546 22.25 28.18 11.89
N ASN A 547 21.18 28.80 12.37
CA ASN A 547 20.35 29.64 11.51
C ASN A 547 21.22 30.82 11.03
N LYS A 548 21.38 30.97 9.71
CA LYS A 548 21.77 32.27 9.14
C LYS A 548 20.57 33.22 9.35
N GLN A 549 20.86 34.40 9.92
CA GLN A 549 19.94 35.54 9.94
C GLN A 549 19.71 36.06 8.53
#